data_AF-A0AA39WS96-F1
#
_entry.id   AF-A0AA39WS96-F1
#
_cell.length_a   1.000
_cell.length_b   1.000
_cell.length_c   1.000
_cell.angle_alpha   90.00
_cell.angle_beta   90.00
_cell.angle_gamma   90.00
#
_symmetry.space_group_name_H-M   'P 1'
#
loop_
_entity.id
_entity.type
_entity.pdbx_description
1 polymer ?
#
loop_
_entity_poly.entity_id
_entity_poly.type
_entity_poly.pdbx_seq_one_letter_code
_entity_poly.pdbx_strand_id
1 'polypeptide(L)'
;KASFSTLPPEIHLLISKQLIYPDALSLKHTNRYFYNLVDTGVRLKIAWLVERRQLHLECPNDRRCDLGSDLRFCRGSVRLLMQRRREHIECESRPGLGCLINGTAVCPQARKLNTRLKKWLRVRLSIEVWGLLLAMVPLLLGWL
;
A
#
# COMPACT_ATOMS: atom_id res chain seq x y z
N LYS A 1 16.95 -23.23 14.51
CA LYS A 1 16.76 -21.92 13.83
C LYS A 1 15.77 -21.13 14.69
N ALA A 2 16.17 -19.99 15.25
CA ALA A 2 15.24 -19.17 16.06
C ALA A 2 14.15 -18.58 15.13
N SER A 3 12.90 -18.66 15.57
CA SER A 3 11.75 -18.07 14.88
C SER A 3 11.19 -16.92 15.71
N PHE A 4 10.52 -15.97 15.06
CA PHE A 4 9.85 -14.88 15.79
C PHE A 4 8.93 -15.42 16.90
N SER A 5 8.10 -16.42 16.59
CA SER A 5 7.18 -17.04 17.55
C SER A 5 7.85 -17.77 18.72
N THR A 6 9.16 -18.01 18.67
CA THR A 6 9.92 -18.62 19.77
C THR A 6 10.47 -17.61 20.76
N LEU A 7 10.28 -16.31 20.50
CA LEU A 7 10.66 -15.25 21.43
C LEU A 7 9.73 -15.26 22.66
N PRO A 8 10.24 -14.81 23.83
CA PRO A 8 9.42 -14.62 25.01
C PRO A 8 8.28 -13.60 24.78
N PRO A 9 7.13 -13.73 25.47
CA PRO A 9 6.02 -12.80 25.36
C PRO A 9 6.38 -11.33 25.63
N GLU A 10 7.33 -11.09 26.53
CA GLU A 10 7.84 -9.76 26.87
C GLU A 10 8.49 -9.11 25.64
N ILE A 11 9.26 -9.89 24.88
CA ILE A 11 9.90 -9.43 23.65
C ILE A 11 8.84 -9.16 22.58
N HIS A 12 7.85 -10.04 22.42
CA HIS A 12 6.74 -9.78 21.50
C HIS A 12 5.98 -8.49 21.84
N LEU A 13 5.78 -8.21 23.13
CA LEU A 13 5.11 -7.01 23.62
C LEU A 13 5.96 -5.74 23.43
N LEU A 14 7.28 -5.83 23.61
CA LEU A 14 8.19 -4.74 23.30
C LEU A 14 8.19 -4.43 21.80
N ILE A 15 8.21 -5.46 20.95
CA ILE A 15 8.16 -5.31 19.49
C ILE A 15 6.83 -4.69 19.06
N SER A 16 5.69 -5.17 19.60
CA SER A 16 4.37 -4.66 19.22
C SER A 16 4.20 -3.17 19.53
N LYS A 17 4.82 -2.67 20.61
CA LYS A 17 4.83 -1.25 20.98
C LYS A 17 5.60 -0.34 20.01
N GLN A 18 6.51 -0.90 19.21
CA GLN A 18 7.29 -0.15 18.22
C GLN A 18 6.62 -0.11 16.84
N LEU A 19 5.53 -0.85 16.65
CA LEU A 19 4.86 -0.94 15.35
C LEU A 19 3.88 0.23 15.17
N ILE A 20 3.90 0.81 13.97
CA ILE A 20 2.84 1.74 13.53
C ILE A 20 1.53 0.97 13.27
N TYR A 21 0.40 1.70 13.22
CA TYR A 21 -0.93 1.09 13.12
C TYR A 21 -1.08 0.00 12.04
N PRO A 22 -0.69 0.21 10.76
CA PRO A 22 -0.85 -0.83 9.73
C PRO A 22 -0.05 -2.11 10.01
N ASP A 23 1.14 -1.97 10.58
CA ASP A 23 2.05 -3.09 10.82
C ASP A 23 1.63 -3.84 12.10
N ALA A 24 1.20 -3.12 13.15
CA ALA A 24 0.59 -3.68 14.35
C ALA A 24 -0.70 -4.45 14.03
N LEU A 25 -1.59 -3.87 13.20
CA LEU A 25 -2.81 -4.55 12.76
C LEU A 25 -2.49 -5.84 12.00
N SER A 26 -1.47 -5.80 11.15
CA SER A 26 -1.03 -6.99 10.40
C SER A 26 -0.52 -8.06 11.36
N LEU A 27 0.32 -7.71 12.35
CA LEU A 27 0.81 -8.65 13.37
C LEU A 27 -0.36 -9.25 14.17
N LYS A 28 -1.31 -8.42 14.61
CA LYS A 28 -2.50 -8.82 15.36
C LYS A 28 -3.31 -9.91 14.63
N HIS A 29 -3.39 -9.85 13.30
CA HIS A 29 -4.14 -10.81 12.48
C HIS A 29 -3.34 -12.03 12.02
N THR A 30 -2.09 -12.21 12.44
CA THR A 30 -1.29 -13.39 12.04
C THR A 30 -1.74 -14.68 12.74
N ASN A 31 -2.09 -14.63 14.02
CA ASN A 31 -2.61 -15.77 14.79
C ASN A 31 -3.36 -15.31 16.05
N ARG A 32 -4.03 -16.25 16.74
CA ARG A 32 -4.83 -15.98 17.94
C ARG A 32 -4.01 -15.41 19.11
N TYR A 33 -2.75 -15.82 19.26
CA TYR A 33 -1.86 -15.32 20.30
C TYR A 33 -1.60 -13.82 20.12
N PHE A 34 -1.17 -13.39 18.93
CA PHE A 34 -0.95 -11.97 18.63
C PHE A 34 -2.24 -11.16 18.59
N TYR A 35 -3.37 -11.78 18.23
CA TYR A 35 -4.67 -11.11 18.28
C TYR A 35 -5.00 -10.56 19.68
N ASN A 36 -4.64 -11.33 20.72
CA ASN A 36 -4.87 -10.96 22.11
C ASN A 36 -3.74 -10.10 22.69
N LEU A 37 -2.51 -10.24 22.18
CA LEU A 37 -1.34 -9.53 22.70
C LEU A 37 -1.20 -8.10 22.15
N VAL A 38 -1.53 -7.88 20.88
CA VAL A 38 -1.22 -6.64 20.16
C VAL A 38 -2.34 -5.62 20.34
N ASP A 39 -1.99 -4.45 20.88
CA ASP A 39 -2.91 -3.31 21.02
C ASP A 39 -2.91 -2.45 19.75
N THR A 40 -4.10 -2.30 19.15
CA THR A 40 -4.39 -1.44 17.99
C THR A 40 -5.43 -0.36 18.35
N GLY A 41 -5.33 0.14 19.59
CA GLY A 41 -6.23 1.15 20.15
C GLY A 41 -6.22 2.50 19.42
N VAL A 42 -7.10 3.39 19.89
CA VAL A 42 -7.33 4.72 19.31
C VAL A 42 -6.05 5.55 19.20
N ARG A 43 -5.18 5.50 20.22
CA ARG A 43 -3.91 6.24 20.23
C ARG A 43 -3.03 5.90 19.04
N LEU A 44 -2.93 4.61 18.69
CA LEU A 44 -2.08 4.16 17.58
C LEU A 44 -2.65 4.59 16.22
N LYS A 45 -3.98 4.56 16.08
CA LYS A 45 -4.68 5.06 14.88
C LYS A 45 -4.46 6.56 14.68
N ILE A 46 -4.61 7.35 15.75
CA ILE A 46 -4.38 8.80 15.71
C ILE A 46 -2.92 9.09 15.37
N ALA A 47 -1.96 8.44 16.04
CA ALA A 47 -0.54 8.63 15.77
C ALA A 47 -0.21 8.41 14.28
N TRP A 48 -0.74 7.33 13.69
CA TRP A 48 -0.58 7.06 12.26
C TRP A 48 -1.20 8.13 11.36
N LEU A 49 -2.40 8.64 11.67
CA LEU A 49 -3.02 9.73 10.90
C LEU A 49 -2.22 11.03 10.99
N VAL A 50 -1.68 11.35 12.18
CA VAL A 50 -0.84 12.53 12.40
C VAL A 50 0.46 12.42 11.60
N GLU A 51 1.14 11.28 11.67
CA GLU A 51 2.37 11.01 10.89
C GLU A 51 2.12 11.17 9.39
N ARG A 52 1.01 10.61 8.87
CA ARG A 52 0.64 10.80 7.46
C ARG A 52 0.48 12.26 7.08
N ARG A 53 -0.12 13.07 7.96
CA ARG A 53 -0.29 14.50 7.71
C ARG A 53 1.04 15.24 7.71
N GLN A 54 1.97 14.89 8.61
CA GLN A 54 3.32 15.45 8.66
C GLN A 54 4.12 15.12 7.40
N LEU A 55 3.95 13.91 6.87
CA LEU A 55 4.57 13.47 5.62
C LEU A 55 3.87 14.03 4.36
N HIS A 56 2.85 14.88 4.53
CA HIS A 56 2.04 15.45 3.44
C HIS A 56 1.42 14.37 2.53
N LEU A 57 1.08 13.22 3.10
CA LEU A 57 0.39 12.15 2.39
C LEU A 57 -1.12 12.38 2.41
N GLU A 58 -1.82 11.71 1.49
CA GLU A 58 -3.27 11.71 1.48
C GLU A 58 -3.84 11.16 2.79
N CYS A 59 -4.79 11.88 3.36
CA CYS A 59 -5.52 11.49 4.56
C CYS A 59 -6.91 10.95 4.18
N PRO A 60 -7.58 10.17 5.06
CA PRO A 60 -8.92 9.67 4.79
C PRO A 60 -9.89 10.81 4.44
N ASN A 61 -10.60 10.68 3.31
CA ASN A 61 -11.51 11.71 2.79
C ASN A 61 -12.99 11.37 3.05
N ASP A 62 -13.26 10.40 3.92
CA ASP A 62 -14.62 10.01 4.25
C ASP A 62 -15.24 11.00 5.24
N ARG A 63 -16.53 11.30 5.08
CA ARG A 63 -17.29 12.16 6.01
C ARG A 63 -17.36 11.60 7.45
N ARG A 64 -16.97 10.33 7.64
CA ARG A 64 -16.94 9.65 8.94
C ARG A 64 -15.66 8.83 9.06
N CYS A 65 -14.82 9.16 10.03
CA CYS A 65 -13.68 8.35 10.45
C CYS A 65 -13.96 7.84 11.87
N ASP A 66 -14.27 6.54 12.01
CA ASP A 66 -14.59 5.93 13.30
C ASP A 66 -13.36 5.19 13.86
N LEU A 67 -12.79 5.71 14.94
CA LEU A 67 -11.58 5.18 15.57
C LEU A 67 -11.88 3.99 16.51
N GLY A 68 -13.16 3.73 16.82
CA GLY A 68 -13.59 2.86 17.92
C GLY A 68 -13.31 1.37 17.73
N SER A 69 -13.12 0.88 16.50
CA SER A 69 -12.64 -0.49 16.26
C SER A 69 -11.85 -0.58 14.95
N ASP A 70 -10.97 -1.58 14.83
CA ASP A 70 -10.20 -1.79 13.59
C ASP A 70 -11.10 -1.98 12.37
N LEU A 71 -12.18 -2.75 12.55
CA LEU A 71 -13.14 -3.00 11.47
C LEU A 71 -13.85 -1.72 11.01
N ARG A 72 -14.18 -0.81 11.94
CA ARG A 72 -14.83 0.47 11.59
C ARG A 72 -13.83 1.46 11.01
N PHE A 73 -12.62 1.50 11.55
CA PHE A 73 -11.55 2.39 11.09
C PHE A 73 -11.08 2.04 9.68
N CYS A 74 -10.90 0.75 9.39
CA CYS A 74 -10.43 0.28 8.08
C CYS A 74 -11.49 0.31 6.97
N ARG A 75 -12.69 0.86 7.21
CA ARG A 75 -13.70 1.04 6.15
C ARG A 75 -13.36 2.22 5.24
N GLY A 76 -13.91 2.21 4.03
CA GLY A 76 -13.79 3.32 3.08
C GLY A 76 -12.37 3.56 2.60
N SER A 77 -11.97 4.83 2.63
CA SER A 77 -10.69 5.34 2.12
C SER A 77 -9.47 4.78 2.85
N VAL A 78 -9.55 4.48 4.15
CA VAL A 78 -8.43 3.92 4.94
C VAL A 78 -7.92 2.60 4.34
N ARG A 79 -8.84 1.74 3.86
CA ARG A 79 -8.47 0.49 3.17
C ARG A 79 -7.57 0.77 1.96
N LEU A 80 -7.92 1.78 1.17
CA LEU A 80 -7.15 2.19 -0.01
C LEU A 80 -5.80 2.79 0.38
N LEU A 81 -5.74 3.59 1.45
CA LEU A 81 -4.47 4.12 1.97
C LEU A 81 -3.52 2.98 2.38
N MET A 82 -4.03 1.99 3.10
CA MET A 82 -3.24 0.83 3.49
C MET A 82 -2.76 0.02 2.28
N GLN A 83 -3.61 -0.14 1.26
CA GLN A 83 -3.21 -0.80 0.02
C GLN A 83 -2.11 -0.04 -0.71
N ARG A 84 -2.26 1.28 -0.89
CA ARG A 84 -1.25 2.12 -1.55
C ARG A 84 0.09 2.12 -0.80
N ARG A 85 0.06 2.10 0.53
CA ARG A 85 1.27 1.91 1.34
C ARG A 85 1.93 0.57 1.03
N ARG A 86 1.20 -0.55 1.07
CA ARG A 86 1.75 -1.89 0.76
C ARG A 86 2.32 -2.02 -0.65
N GLU A 87 1.73 -1.30 -1.60
CA GLU A 87 2.19 -1.27 -3.00
C GLU A 87 3.32 -0.25 -3.23
N HIS A 88 3.80 0.41 -2.17
CA HIS A 88 4.84 1.45 -2.22
C HIS A 88 4.50 2.64 -3.13
N ILE A 89 3.22 2.83 -3.48
CA ILE A 89 2.77 3.91 -4.37
C ILE A 89 3.09 5.29 -3.75
N GLU A 90 2.93 5.40 -2.43
CA GLU A 90 3.14 6.66 -1.70
C GLU A 90 4.63 7.05 -1.60
N CYS A 91 5.56 6.11 -1.84
CA CYS A 91 7.00 6.37 -1.74
C CYS A 91 7.54 7.25 -2.89
N GLU A 92 6.87 7.26 -4.05
CA GLU A 92 7.25 8.10 -5.20
C GLU A 92 6.49 9.43 -5.25
N SER A 93 5.65 9.71 -4.25
CA SER A 93 4.78 10.90 -4.25
C SER A 93 5.56 12.23 -4.23
N ARG A 94 6.76 12.23 -3.63
CA ARG A 94 7.65 13.40 -3.56
C ARG A 94 9.12 13.00 -3.70
N PRO A 95 9.95 13.86 -4.31
CA PRO A 95 11.39 13.66 -4.35
C PRO A 95 11.97 13.72 -2.92
N GLY A 96 12.89 12.80 -2.60
CA GLY A 96 13.60 12.77 -1.31
C GLY A 96 12.87 12.06 -0.16
N LEU A 97 11.64 11.58 -0.36
CA LEU A 97 10.86 10.89 0.68
C LEU A 97 11.40 9.50 1.04
N GLY A 98 12.07 8.84 0.09
CA GLY A 98 12.57 7.47 0.25
C GLY A 98 11.48 6.41 0.34
N CYS A 99 11.76 5.32 1.05
CA CYS A 99 10.82 4.22 1.28
C CYS A 99 10.14 4.38 2.65
N LEU A 100 8.85 4.71 2.63
CA LEU A 100 8.04 4.85 3.85
C LEU A 100 7.78 3.53 4.59
N ILE A 101 7.93 2.39 3.91
CA ILE A 101 7.69 1.07 4.52
C ILE A 101 8.93 0.57 5.24
N ASN A 102 10.10 0.74 4.62
CA ASN A 102 11.36 0.22 5.15
C ASN A 102 12.19 1.29 5.90
N GLY A 103 11.79 2.56 5.85
CA GLY A 103 12.57 3.67 6.41
C GLY A 103 13.90 3.92 5.69
N THR A 104 14.03 3.51 4.42
CA THR A 104 15.28 3.62 3.65
C THR A 104 15.27 4.83 2.72
N ALA A 105 16.44 5.36 2.37
CA ALA A 105 16.54 6.52 1.45
C ALA A 105 16.04 6.22 0.02
N VAL A 106 16.02 4.95 -0.39
CA VAL A 106 15.56 4.52 -1.71
C VAL A 106 14.52 3.41 -1.56
N CYS A 107 13.46 3.48 -2.37
CA CYS A 107 12.42 2.46 -2.43
C CYS A 107 12.73 1.41 -3.51
N PRO A 108 12.82 0.11 -3.17
CA PRO A 108 13.13 -0.93 -4.16
C PRO A 108 11.94 -1.24 -5.09
N GLN A 109 10.70 -1.08 -4.63
CA GLN A 109 9.50 -1.28 -5.45
C GLN A 109 9.17 -0.09 -6.37
N ALA A 110 9.59 1.12 -6.01
CA ALA A 110 9.30 2.37 -6.73
C ALA A 110 9.56 2.26 -8.25
N ARG A 111 10.78 1.85 -8.64
CA ARG A 111 11.17 1.68 -10.05
C ARG A 111 10.24 0.77 -10.87
N LYS A 112 9.52 -0.16 -10.23
CA LYS A 112 8.65 -1.11 -10.93
C LYS A 112 7.32 -0.47 -11.37
N LEU A 113 6.82 0.57 -10.70
CA LEU A 113 5.52 1.18 -11.06
C LEU A 113 5.60 1.92 -12.39
N ASN A 114 6.65 2.72 -12.59
CA ASN A 114 6.95 3.37 -13.86
C ASN A 114 7.13 2.35 -15.00
N THR A 115 7.75 1.20 -14.75
CA THR A 115 7.83 0.14 -15.77
C THR A 115 6.49 -0.51 -16.08
N ARG A 116 5.57 -0.64 -15.10
CA ARG A 116 4.22 -1.18 -15.33
C ARG A 116 3.37 -0.23 -16.16
N LEU A 117 3.44 1.07 -15.89
CA LEU A 117 2.74 2.10 -16.65
C LEU A 117 3.26 2.15 -18.10
N LYS A 118 4.59 2.09 -18.30
CA LYS A 118 5.20 1.94 -19.63
C LYS A 118 4.78 0.64 -20.33
N LYS A 119 4.63 -0.48 -19.59
CA LYS A 119 4.22 -1.77 -20.16
C LYS A 119 2.75 -1.77 -20.56
N TRP A 120 1.88 -1.16 -19.74
CA TRP A 120 0.45 -1.00 -20.02
C TRP A 120 0.20 -0.07 -21.22
N LEU A 121 0.90 1.07 -21.27
CA LEU A 121 0.89 1.96 -22.45
C LEU A 121 1.29 1.21 -23.72
N ARG A 122 2.34 0.38 -23.66
CA ARG A 122 2.81 -0.41 -24.81
C ARG A 122 1.77 -1.44 -25.28
N VAL A 123 1.07 -2.09 -24.36
CA VAL A 123 -0.01 -3.05 -24.68
C VAL A 123 -1.20 -2.34 -25.32
N ARG A 124 -1.62 -1.20 -24.76
CA ARG A 124 -2.77 -0.44 -25.30
C ARG A 124 -2.47 0.13 -26.68
N LEU A 125 -1.27 0.67 -26.89
CA LEU A 125 -0.83 1.17 -28.19
C LEU A 125 -0.79 0.04 -29.24
N SER A 126 -0.34 -1.15 -28.84
CA SER A 126 -0.31 -2.32 -29.75
C SER A 126 -1.71 -2.75 -30.19
N ILE A 127 -2.73 -2.66 -29.33
CA ILE A 127 -4.11 -3.02 -29.67
C ILE A 127 -4.68 -2.02 -30.68
N GLU A 128 -4.46 -0.72 -30.49
CA GLU A 128 -4.96 0.30 -31.42
C GLU A 128 -4.24 0.27 -32.78
N VAL A 129 -2.92 0.00 -32.79
CA VAL A 129 -2.14 -0.16 -34.03
C VAL A 129 -2.60 -1.40 -34.82
N TRP A 130 -2.90 -2.52 -34.15
CA TRP A 130 -3.45 -3.70 -34.81
C TRP A 130 -4.86 -3.47 -35.37
N GLY A 131 -5.71 -2.73 -34.66
CA GLY A 131 -7.03 -2.34 -35.15
C GLY A 131 -6.96 -1.46 -36.42
N LEU A 132 -6.03 -0.50 -36.44
CA LEU A 132 -5.77 0.34 -37.61
C LEU A 132 -5.24 -0.47 -38.81
N LEU A 133 -4.31 -1.40 -38.58
CA LEU A 133 -3.79 -2.27 -39.65
C LEU A 133 -4.89 -3.14 -40.27
N LEU A 134 -5.75 -3.74 -39.45
CA LEU A 134 -6.90 -4.54 -39.92
C LEU A 134 -7.90 -3.69 -40.73
N ALA A 135 -8.13 -2.43 -40.34
CA ALA A 135 -9.01 -1.53 -41.08
C ALA A 135 -8.45 -1.10 -42.45
N MET A 136 -7.12 -1.12 -42.62
CA MET A 136 -6.47 -0.81 -43.89
C MET A 136 -6.46 -1.98 -44.88
N VAL A 137 -6.64 -3.22 -44.42
CA VAL A 137 -6.70 -4.43 -45.27
C VAL A 137 -7.80 -4.35 -46.34
N PRO A 138 -9.07 -4.03 -46.03
CA PRO A 138 -10.11 -3.91 -47.05
C PRO A 138 -9.92 -2.71 -47.99
N LEU A 139 -9.27 -1.63 -47.53
CA LEU A 139 -8.91 -0.50 -48.41
C LEU A 139 -7.83 -0.91 -49.43
N LEU A 140 -6.86 -1.72 -49.03
CA LEU A 140 -5.82 -2.24 -49.91
C LEU A 140 -6.36 -3.33 -50.86
N LEU A 141 -7.28 -4.18 -50.38
CA LEU A 141 -7.92 -5.21 -51.21
C LEU A 141 -8.96 -4.63 -52.19
N GLY A 142 -9.58 -3.50 -51.88
CA GLY A 142 -10.50 -2.81 -52.79
C GLY A 142 -9.82 -1.99 -53.89
N TRP A 143 -8.49 -1.84 -53.82
CA TRP A 143 -7.66 -1.14 -54.83
C TRP A 143 -6.92 -2.12 -55.77
N LEU A 144 -7.10 -3.44 -55.59
CA LEU A 144 -6.60 -4.52 -56.44
C LEU A 144 -7.76 -5.05 -57.31
#